data_AF-A0A6G7B9I4-F1
#
_entry.id   AF-A0A6G7B9I4-F1
#
_cell.length_a   1.000
_cell.length_b   1.000
_cell.length_c   1.000
_cell.angle_alpha   90.00
_cell.angle_beta   90.00
_cell.angle_gamma   90.00
#
_symmetry.space_group_name_H-M   'P 1'
#
loop_
_entity.id
_entity.type
_entity.pdbx_description
1 polymer ?
#
loop_
_entity_poly.entity_id
_entity_poly.type
_entity_poly.pdbx_seq_one_letter_code
_entity_poly.pdbx_strand_id
1 'polypeptide(L)' 'MFTKEEIKYMKSLGLNLDFHKPLLNEDYERIEDIVSHQLQVYGFDKNYNPTTIGILCENILDKFD' A
#
# COMPACT_ATOMS: atom_id res chain seq x y z
N MET A 1 3.91 -11.86 0.80
CA MET A 1 4.82 -11.14 1.73
C MET A 1 5.23 -9.82 1.07
N PHE A 2 5.35 -8.74 1.86
CA PHE A 2 5.69 -7.42 1.33
C PHE A 2 7.19 -7.26 1.10
N THR A 3 7.56 -6.49 0.08
CA THR A 3 8.96 -6.13 -0.18
C THR A 3 9.44 -5.05 0.78
N LYS A 4 10.76 -4.84 0.88
CA LYS A 4 11.33 -3.77 1.72
C LYS A 4 10.85 -2.38 1.30
N GLU A 5 10.65 -2.18 -0.01
CA GLU A 5 10.17 -0.93 -0.57
C GLU A 5 8.71 -0.66 -0.17
N GLU A 6 7.84 -1.66 -0.34
CA GLU A 6 6.44 -1.60 0.08
C GLU A 6 6.31 -1.36 1.59
N ILE A 7 7.09 -2.06 2.41
CA ILE A 7 7.10 -1.86 3.87
C ILE A 7 7.53 -0.44 4.23
N LYS A 8 8.58 0.07 3.57
CA LYS A 8 9.07 1.44 3.81
C LYS A 8 8.00 2.46 3.43
N TYR A 9 7.31 2.24 2.31
CA TYR A 9 6.25 3.10 1.84
C TYR A 9 5.05 3.07 2.79
N MET A 10 4.55 1.91 3.17
CA MET A 10 3.47 1.77 4.16
C MET A 10 3.82 2.48 5.48
N LYS A 11 5.05 2.32 5.99
CA LYS A 11 5.52 3.07 7.17
C LYS A 11 5.48 4.59 6.96
N SER A 12 5.83 5.08 5.77
CA SER A 12 5.75 6.51 5.45
C SER A 12 4.32 7.05 5.42
N LEU A 13 3.33 6.18 5.21
CA LEU A 13 1.89 6.49 5.31
C LEU A 13 1.35 6.43 6.75
N GLY A 14 2.19 6.09 7.73
CA GLY A 14 1.80 5.95 9.14
C GLY A 14 1.31 4.55 9.53
N LEU A 15 1.45 3.55 8.65
CA LEU A 15 1.22 2.14 9.01
C LEU A 15 2.40 1.62 9.84
N ASN A 16 2.32 1.83 11.15
CA ASN A 16 3.30 1.36 12.13
C ASN A 16 3.05 -0.11 12.53
N LEU A 17 3.09 -1.00 11.54
CA LEU A 17 2.89 -2.44 11.72
C LEU A 17 4.22 -3.19 11.85
N ASP A 18 4.21 -4.31 12.58
CA ASP A 18 5.35 -5.21 12.71
C ASP A 18 5.31 -6.30 11.62
N PHE A 19 5.85 -5.97 10.44
CA PHE A 19 5.93 -6.88 9.30
C PHE A 19 6.87 -8.10 9.51
N HIS A 20 7.53 -8.23 10.66
CA HIS A 20 8.30 -9.41 11.03
C HIS A 20 7.46 -10.50 11.72
N LYS A 21 6.20 -10.20 12.02
CA LYS A 21 5.23 -11.13 12.59
C LYS A 21 4.08 -11.39 11.62
N PRO A 22 3.33 -12.50 11.80
CA PRO A 22 2.06 -12.67 11.11
C PRO A 22 1.16 -11.47 11.39
N LEU A 23 0.65 -10.86 10.33
CA LEU A 23 -0.34 -9.79 10.41
C LEU A 23 -1.71 -10.39 10.75
N LEU A 24 -2.50 -9.63 11.48
CA LEU A 24 -3.89 -9.97 11.80
C LEU A 24 -4.84 -9.44 10.71
N ASN A 25 -6.07 -9.93 10.67
CA ASN A 25 -7.07 -9.45 9.71
C ASN A 25 -7.27 -7.93 9.80
N GLU A 26 -7.29 -7.37 11.02
CA GLU A 26 -7.39 -5.93 11.25
C GLU A 26 -6.19 -5.14 10.68
N ASP A 27 -5.00 -5.74 10.65
CA ASP A 27 -3.81 -5.13 10.04
C ASP A 27 -3.97 -5.09 8.51
N TYR A 28 -4.47 -6.19 7.93
CA TYR A 28 -4.74 -6.27 6.49
C TYR A 28 -5.81 -5.27 6.06
N GLU A 29 -6.95 -5.20 6.77
CA GLU A 29 -8.01 -4.21 6.52
C GLU A 29 -7.47 -2.78 6.56
N ARG A 30 -6.61 -2.47 7.55
CA ARG A 30 -6.02 -1.15 7.68
C ARG A 30 -5.01 -0.81 6.58
N ILE A 31 -4.24 -1.81 6.11
CA ILE A 31 -3.35 -1.62 4.96
C ILE A 31 -4.19 -1.34 3.72
N GLU A 32 -5.21 -2.16 3.45
CA GLU A 32 -6.08 -2.03 2.29
C GLU A 32 -6.74 -0.65 2.23
N ASP A 33 -7.34 -0.18 3.34
CA ASP A 33 -8.00 1.13 3.42
C ASP A 33 -7.04 2.28 3.10
N ILE A 34 -5.89 2.33 3.78
CA ILE A 34 -4.92 3.41 3.62
C ILE A 34 -4.28 3.40 2.23
N VAL A 35 -3.90 2.23 1.72
CA VAL A 35 -3.23 2.11 0.42
C VAL A 35 -4.20 2.37 -0.73
N SER A 36 -5.44 1.89 -0.63
CA SER A 36 -6.50 2.20 -1.60
C SER A 36 -6.80 3.69 -1.66
N HIS A 37 -6.87 4.36 -0.51
CA HIS A 37 -7.03 5.81 -0.48
C HIS A 37 -5.84 6.53 -1.14
N GLN A 38 -4.60 6.10 -0.89
CA GLN A 38 -3.42 6.69 -1.55
C GLN A 38 -3.43 6.48 -3.06
N LEU A 39 -3.82 5.30 -3.53
CA LEU A 39 -3.98 5.00 -4.96
C LEU A 39 -5.02 5.93 -5.61
N GLN A 40 -6.16 6.16 -4.96
CA GLN A 40 -7.21 7.03 -5.50
C GLN A 40 -6.75 8.50 -5.62
N VAL A 41 -5.96 9.00 -4.66
CA VAL A 41 -5.54 10.41 -4.62
C VAL A 41 -4.30 10.68 -5.48
N TYR A 42 -3.34 9.75 -5.50
CA TYR A 42 -2.01 9.96 -6.08
C TYR A 42 -1.60 8.90 -7.11
N GLY A 43 -2.46 7.91 -7.37
CA GLY A 43 -2.15 6.78 -8.23
C GLY A 43 -2.00 7.14 -9.69
N PHE A 44 -2.64 8.24 -10.12
CA PHE A 44 -2.67 8.64 -11.52
C PHE A 44 -2.27 10.10 -11.68
N ASP A 45 -1.57 10.40 -12.78
CA ASP A 45 -1.28 11.77 -13.18
C ASP A 45 -2.52 12.42 -13.86
N LYS A 46 -2.38 13.69 -14.26
CA LYS A 46 -3.45 14.45 -14.94
C LYS A 46 -3.94 13.83 -16.26
N ASN A 47 -3.18 12.91 -16.84
CA ASN A 47 -3.50 12.22 -18.08
C ASN A 47 -4.00 10.79 -17.82
N TYR A 48 -4.30 10.44 -16.56
CA TYR A 48 -4.67 9.10 -16.12
C TYR A 48 -3.59 8.03 -16.36
N ASN A 49 -2.32 8.41 -16.48
CA ASN A 49 -1.24 7.43 -16.47
C ASN A 49 -0.90 7.06 -15.02
N PRO A 50 -0.58 5.79 -14.73
CA PRO A 50 -0.17 5.40 -13.40
C PRO A 50 1.14 6.09 -13.00
N THR A 51 1.17 6.64 -11.80
CA THR A 51 2.39 7.21 -11.21
C THR A 51 3.23 6.09 -10.57
N THR A 52 4.47 6.40 -10.19
CA THR A 52 5.28 5.47 -9.40
C THR A 52 4.61 5.10 -8.07
N ILE A 53 3.88 6.05 -7.46
CA ILE A 53 3.08 5.78 -6.26
C ILE A 53 1.93 4.82 -6.60
N GLY A 54 1.21 5.07 -7.70
CA GLY A 54 0.14 4.20 -8.15
C GLY A 54 0.58 2.76 -8.34
N ILE A 55 1.66 2.55 -9.10
CA ILE A 55 2.24 1.22 -9.31
C ILE A 55 2.61 0.55 -7.98
N LEU A 56 3.18 1.31 -7.03
CA LEU A 56 3.55 0.78 -5.73
C LEU A 56 2.32 0.40 -4.89
N CYS A 57 1.25 1.21 -4.92
CA CYS A 57 -0.01 0.90 -4.25
C CYS A 57 -0.69 -0.33 -4.86
N GLU A 58 -0.81 -0.41 -6.19
CA GLU A 58 -1.37 -1.57 -6.90
C GLU A 58 -0.61 -2.85 -6.53
N ASN A 59 0.73 -2.83 -6.58
CA ASN A 59 1.54 -3.99 -6.19
C ASN A 59 1.32 -4.45 -4.73
N ILE A 60 0.92 -3.54 -3.84
CA ILE A 60 0.58 -3.88 -2.45
C ILE A 60 -0.81 -4.52 -2.42
N LEU A 61 -1.79 -3.91 -3.08
CA LEU A 61 -3.19 -4.34 -3.11
C LEU A 61 -3.39 -5.69 -3.84
N ASP A 62 -2.62 -5.94 -4.89
CA ASP A 62 -2.59 -7.23 -5.62
C ASP A 62 -2.21 -8.43 -4.73
N LYS A 63 -1.69 -8.19 -3.52
CA LYS A 63 -1.33 -9.26 -2.57
C LYS A 63 -2.48 -9.70 -1.67
N PHE A 64 -3.62 -9.03 -1.79
CA PHE A 64 -4.84 -9.32 -1.05
C PHE A 64 -5.82 -10.18 -1.88
N ASP A 65 -5.61 -10.27 -3.19
CA ASP A 65 -6.30 -11.17 -4.14
C ASP A 65 -5.66 -12.58 -4.17
#